data_AF-A0AB39D8G4-F1
#
_entry.id   AF-A0AB39D8G4-F1
#
_cell.length_a   1.000
_cell.length_b   1.000
_cell.length_c   1.000
_cell.angle_alpha   90.00
_cell.angle_beta   90.00
_cell.angle_gamma   90.00
#
_symmetry.space_group_name_H-M   'P 1'
#
loop_
_entity.id
_entity.type
_entity.pdbx_description
1 polymer ?
#
loop_
_entity_poly.entity_id
_entity_poly.type
_entity_poly.pdbx_seq_one_letter_code
_entity_poly.pdbx_strand_id
1 'polypeptide(L)'
;MRLEVATNWLGMPCWRPPYGELVALDMHTGSVKWRRPVGVSQKYGFFMPESWGSPTIGGPAVTAGGLVFIGASMDAKVRAYSLETGEELWSDQAQAPVVANPAVYSYKGREYVAFVAGGNSIIKEQVGDQLVVYALPRE
;
A
#
# COMPACT_ATOMS: atom_id res chain seq x y z
N MET A 1 2.05 9.68 -18.08
CA MET A 1 3.36 9.91 -17.44
C MET A 1 3.92 8.56 -17.03
N ARG A 2 5.16 8.22 -17.41
CA ARG A 2 5.83 6.95 -17.07
C ARG A 2 7.03 7.24 -16.18
N LEU A 3 7.34 6.37 -15.23
CA LEU A 3 8.42 6.55 -14.24
C LEU A 3 9.84 6.43 -14.83
N GLU A 4 10.02 6.66 -16.14
CA GLU A 4 11.31 6.47 -16.83
C GLU A 4 12.39 7.44 -16.31
N VAL A 5 12.01 8.65 -15.95
CA VAL A 5 12.93 9.72 -15.51
C VAL A 5 13.60 9.43 -14.17
N ALA A 6 13.01 8.56 -13.34
CA ALA A 6 13.54 8.22 -12.02
C ALA A 6 14.09 6.79 -11.94
N THR A 7 14.51 6.23 -13.09
CA THR A 7 15.11 4.90 -13.15
C THR A 7 16.60 4.93 -13.48
N ASN A 8 17.35 3.98 -12.93
CA ASN A 8 18.73 3.70 -13.32
C ASN A 8 18.77 2.86 -14.61
N TRP A 9 19.97 2.53 -15.10
CA TRP A 9 20.17 1.76 -16.33
C TRP A 9 19.55 0.33 -16.28
N LEU A 10 19.28 -0.20 -15.09
CA LEU A 10 18.56 -1.46 -14.86
C LEU A 10 17.03 -1.28 -14.84
N GLY A 11 16.52 -0.08 -15.13
CA GLY A 11 15.09 0.22 -15.09
C GLY A 11 14.48 0.12 -13.68
N MET A 12 15.33 0.16 -12.63
CA MET A 12 14.95 0.20 -11.23
C MET A 12 14.98 1.64 -10.72
N PRO A 13 14.28 2.01 -9.64
CA PRO A 13 14.37 3.36 -9.12
C PRO A 13 15.82 3.78 -8.82
N CYS A 14 16.17 5.03 -9.13
CA CYS A 14 17.55 5.51 -9.08
C CYS A 14 18.08 5.80 -7.66
N TRP A 15 17.22 5.76 -6.64
CA TRP A 15 17.60 5.96 -5.24
C TRP A 15 17.86 4.62 -4.52
N ARG A 16 18.48 4.67 -3.33
CA ARG A 16 18.74 3.47 -2.52
C ARG A 16 17.43 2.97 -1.89
N PRO A 17 17.14 1.65 -1.89
CA PRO A 17 15.97 1.11 -1.18
C PRO A 17 15.97 1.45 0.32
N PRO A 18 14.79 1.48 0.98
CA PRO A 18 13.48 1.11 0.43
C PRO A 18 12.90 2.16 -0.55
N TYR A 19 12.21 1.68 -1.58
CA TYR A 19 11.64 2.50 -2.64
C TYR A 19 10.32 3.18 -2.26
N GLY A 20 9.67 2.67 -1.21
CA GLY A 20 8.52 3.29 -0.57
C GLY A 20 8.36 2.73 0.83
N GLU A 21 7.92 3.59 1.75
CA GLU A 21 7.78 3.28 3.16
C GLU A 21 6.43 3.77 3.69
N LEU A 22 5.92 3.09 4.71
CA LEU A 22 4.94 3.62 5.64
C LEU A 22 5.71 4.17 6.84
N VAL A 23 5.41 5.42 7.21
CA VAL A 23 6.11 6.12 8.29
C VAL A 23 5.09 6.65 9.27
N ALA A 24 5.21 6.26 10.54
CA ALA A 24 4.46 6.87 11.62
C ALA A 24 5.28 7.97 12.29
N LEU A 25 4.68 9.14 12.41
CA LEU A 25 5.28 10.31 13.06
C LEU A 25 4.47 10.67 14.29
N ASP A 26 5.17 11.10 15.33
CA ASP A 26 4.56 11.77 16.46
C ASP A 26 4.31 13.24 16.10
N MET A 27 3.04 13.65 16.09
CA MET A 27 2.67 15.01 15.65
C MET A 27 3.02 16.11 16.66
N HIS A 28 3.32 15.77 17.92
CA HIS A 28 3.72 16.76 18.93
C HIS A 28 5.22 17.05 18.85
N THR A 29 6.02 16.00 18.67
CA THR A 29 7.49 16.07 18.72
C THR A 29 8.14 16.08 17.34
N GLY A 30 7.43 15.67 16.29
CA GLY A 30 7.98 15.43 14.96
C GLY A 30 8.86 14.18 14.88
N SER A 31 8.94 13.38 15.95
CA SER A 31 9.79 12.19 15.99
C SER A 31 9.19 11.05 15.17
N VAL A 32 10.06 10.23 14.56
CA VAL A 32 9.65 9.01 13.85
C VAL A 32 9.40 7.92 14.88
N LYS A 33 8.18 7.39 14.95
CA LYS A 33 7.85 6.24 15.81
C LYS A 33 8.34 4.95 15.18
N TRP A 34 8.08 4.76 13.89
CA TRP A 34 8.58 3.63 13.12
C TRP A 34 8.54 3.92 11.62
N ARG A 35 9.29 3.10 10.87
CA ARG A 35 9.29 3.04 9.40
C ARG A 35 9.25 1.60 8.96
N ARG A 36 8.52 1.32 7.89
CA ARG A 36 8.41 -0.02 7.27
C ARG A 36 8.39 0.10 5.76
N PRO A 37 9.16 -0.70 5.02
CA PRO A 37 8.99 -0.83 3.58
C PRO A 37 7.55 -1.26 3.25
N VAL A 38 6.98 -0.71 2.17
CA VAL A 38 5.63 -1.09 1.71
C VAL A 38 5.69 -1.66 0.31
N GLY A 39 5.09 -2.83 0.18
CA GLY A 39 4.95 -3.52 -1.09
C GLY A 39 6.23 -4.11 -1.63
N VAL A 40 6.13 -4.74 -2.79
CA VAL A 40 7.25 -5.41 -3.44
C VAL A 40 7.41 -4.89 -4.86
N SER A 41 8.60 -4.36 -5.16
CA SER A 41 8.95 -3.95 -6.53
C SER A 41 9.00 -5.17 -7.44
N GLN A 42 8.46 -5.04 -8.65
CA GLN A 42 8.52 -6.10 -9.67
C GLN A 42 9.27 -5.59 -10.90
N LYS A 43 10.29 -6.34 -11.34
CA LYS A 43 11.04 -6.04 -12.58
C LYS A 43 11.49 -7.34 -13.24
N TYR A 44 11.49 -7.37 -14.57
CA TYR A 44 11.91 -8.53 -15.37
C TYR A 44 11.14 -9.83 -15.06
N GLY A 45 9.88 -9.72 -14.60
CA GLY A 45 9.07 -10.87 -14.20
C GLY A 45 9.34 -11.38 -12.78
N PHE A 46 10.32 -10.83 -12.06
CA PHE A 46 10.66 -11.22 -10.70
C PHE A 46 10.25 -10.18 -9.67
N PHE A 47 9.85 -10.65 -8.50
CA PHE A 47 9.69 -9.83 -7.30
C PHE A 47 11.05 -9.59 -6.65
N MET A 48 11.31 -8.34 -6.29
CA MET A 48 12.49 -7.96 -5.52
C MET A 48 12.31 -8.33 -4.04
N PRO A 49 13.36 -8.26 -3.21
CA PRO A 49 13.21 -8.48 -1.77
C PRO A 49 12.18 -7.54 -1.14
N GLU A 50 11.35 -8.03 -0.23
CA GLU A 50 10.32 -7.22 0.45
C GLU A 50 10.91 -6.03 1.21
N SER A 51 12.12 -6.18 1.73
CA SER A 51 12.87 -5.10 2.40
C SER A 51 13.16 -3.91 1.50
N TRP A 52 13.05 -4.06 0.18
CA TRP A 52 13.24 -2.97 -0.77
C TRP A 52 11.98 -2.15 -0.98
N GLY A 53 10.81 -2.61 -0.55
CA GLY A 53 9.56 -1.91 -0.79
C GLY A 53 9.22 -1.80 -2.29
N SER A 54 8.28 -0.90 -2.58
CA SER A 54 7.95 -0.45 -3.93
C SER A 54 7.69 1.05 -3.95
N PRO A 55 7.93 1.75 -5.07
CA PRO A 55 7.40 3.08 -5.27
C PRO A 55 5.90 3.10 -4.95
N THR A 56 5.49 4.00 -4.05
CA THR A 56 4.10 4.07 -3.59
C THR A 56 3.34 5.21 -4.23
N ILE A 57 2.09 4.96 -4.62
CA ILE A 57 1.13 6.01 -5.01
C ILE A 57 -0.20 5.72 -4.33
N GLY A 58 -0.71 6.72 -3.61
CA GLY A 58 -1.90 6.60 -2.77
C GLY A 58 -1.55 6.79 -1.29
N GLY A 59 -2.58 6.92 -0.48
CA GLY A 59 -2.47 7.13 0.96
C GLY A 59 -3.22 6.07 1.77
N PRO A 60 -2.91 5.98 3.07
CA PRO A 60 -3.61 5.08 3.97
C PRO A 60 -4.94 5.65 4.45
N ALA A 61 -5.80 4.76 4.98
CA ALA A 61 -6.87 5.10 5.91
C ALA A 61 -6.51 4.58 7.31
N VAL A 62 -6.65 5.42 8.33
CA VAL A 62 -6.32 5.07 9.73
C VAL A 62 -7.59 5.04 10.55
N THR A 63 -7.78 3.99 11.34
CA THR A 63 -8.96 3.81 12.20
C THR A 63 -8.66 4.11 13.66
N ALA A 64 -9.70 4.43 14.44
CA ALA A 64 -9.59 4.62 15.88
C ALA A 64 -9.19 3.32 16.61
N GLY A 65 -9.43 2.15 16.01
CA GLY A 65 -8.99 0.85 16.52
C GLY A 65 -7.50 0.56 16.32
N GLY A 66 -6.71 1.50 15.79
CA GLY A 66 -5.27 1.33 15.63
C GLY A 66 -4.87 0.51 14.39
N LEU A 67 -5.75 0.43 13.38
CA LEU A 67 -5.43 -0.20 12.09
C LEU A 67 -5.16 0.84 11.01
N VAL A 68 -4.16 0.57 10.18
CA VAL A 68 -3.80 1.33 8.98
C VAL A 68 -4.06 0.49 7.74
N PHE A 69 -5.00 0.89 6.91
CA PHE A 69 -5.31 0.23 5.64
C PHE A 69 -4.65 0.95 4.47
N ILE A 70 -4.01 0.23 3.54
CA ILE A 70 -3.34 0.81 2.38
C ILE A 70 -3.16 -0.22 1.25
N GLY A 71 -3.20 0.23 -0.01
CA GLY A 71 -2.94 -0.62 -1.19
C GLY A 71 -1.92 -0.06 -2.18
N ALA A 72 -1.24 1.03 -1.80
CA ALA A 72 -0.46 1.94 -2.62
C ALA A 72 0.78 1.37 -3.34
N SER A 73 0.91 0.05 -3.51
CA SER A 73 2.12 -0.64 -3.96
C SER A 73 2.00 -1.29 -5.34
N MET A 74 3.15 -1.59 -5.95
CA MET A 74 3.26 -2.24 -7.27
C MET A 74 2.72 -3.68 -7.31
N ASP A 75 2.78 -4.39 -6.20
CA ASP A 75 2.35 -5.79 -6.11
C ASP A 75 0.83 -5.99 -6.08
N ALA A 76 0.05 -4.91 -6.19
CA ALA A 76 -1.41 -4.96 -6.23
C ALA A 76 -2.05 -5.62 -4.99
N LYS A 77 -1.36 -5.60 -3.85
CA LYS A 77 -1.91 -6.07 -2.58
C LYS A 77 -2.57 -4.93 -1.81
N VAL A 78 -3.71 -5.22 -1.20
CA VAL A 78 -4.33 -4.41 -0.15
C VAL A 78 -3.91 -4.96 1.21
N ARG A 79 -3.72 -4.08 2.20
CA ARG A 79 -3.09 -4.44 3.47
C ARG A 79 -3.73 -3.76 4.66
N ALA A 80 -3.55 -4.37 5.81
CA ALA A 80 -3.77 -3.77 7.13
C ALA A 80 -2.48 -3.86 7.95
N TYR A 81 -2.10 -2.77 8.60
CA TYR A 81 -0.97 -2.69 9.51
C TYR A 81 -1.42 -2.26 10.90
N SER A 82 -0.68 -2.69 11.94
CA SER A 82 -0.78 -2.11 13.27
C SER A 82 -0.24 -0.68 13.26
N LEU A 83 -1.02 0.28 13.77
CA LEU A 83 -0.58 1.67 13.94
C LEU A 83 0.55 1.79 14.98
N GLU A 84 0.55 0.92 15.98
CA GLU A 84 1.53 0.97 17.08
C GLU A 84 2.90 0.48 16.64
N THR A 85 2.95 -0.65 15.93
CA THR A 85 4.21 -1.36 15.62
C THR A 85 4.64 -1.28 14.16
N GLY A 86 3.71 -0.92 13.27
CA GLY A 86 3.89 -1.01 11.81
C GLY A 86 3.91 -2.45 11.28
N GLU A 87 3.55 -3.45 12.08
CA GLU A 87 3.48 -4.85 11.63
C GLU A 87 2.34 -5.06 10.64
N GLU A 88 2.58 -5.79 9.55
CA GLU A 88 1.53 -6.22 8.62
C GLU A 88 0.68 -7.29 9.30
N LEU A 89 -0.60 -7.01 9.50
CA LEU A 89 -1.54 -7.91 10.18
C LEU A 89 -2.35 -8.75 9.19
N TRP A 90 -2.55 -8.21 7.99
CA TRP A 90 -3.35 -8.85 6.96
C TRP A 90 -3.00 -8.27 5.58
N SER A 91 -3.09 -9.12 4.57
CA SER A 91 -3.08 -8.68 3.18
C SER A 91 -3.94 -9.58 2.29
N ASP A 92 -4.38 -9.03 1.17
CA ASP A 92 -5.03 -9.77 0.09
C ASP A 92 -4.63 -9.22 -1.28
N GLN A 93 -4.75 -10.05 -2.31
CA GLN A 93 -4.36 -9.74 -3.67
C GLN A 93 -5.53 -9.12 -4.45
N ALA A 94 -5.39 -7.88 -4.88
CA ALA A 94 -6.30 -7.25 -5.83
C ALA A 94 -5.87 -7.52 -7.28
N GLN A 95 -6.78 -7.28 -8.23
CA GLN A 95 -6.55 -7.46 -9.66
C GLN A 95 -5.58 -6.46 -10.28
N ALA A 96 -5.37 -5.30 -9.65
CA ALA A 96 -4.46 -4.24 -10.11
C ALA A 96 -4.02 -3.36 -8.93
N PRO A 97 -2.94 -2.55 -9.08
CA PRO A 97 -2.52 -1.62 -8.04
C PRO A 97 -3.66 -0.71 -7.55
N VAL A 98 -3.75 -0.55 -6.23
CA VAL A 98 -4.78 0.28 -5.58
C VAL A 98 -4.15 1.61 -5.18
N VAL A 99 -4.29 2.61 -6.05
CA VAL A 99 -3.74 3.96 -5.82
C VAL A 99 -4.72 4.95 -5.20
N ALA A 100 -6.00 4.58 -5.14
CA ALA A 100 -7.00 5.33 -4.41
C ALA A 100 -6.88 5.07 -2.91
N ASN A 101 -7.16 6.09 -2.09
CA ASN A 101 -7.19 5.91 -0.64
C ASN A 101 -8.35 4.97 -0.27
N PRO A 102 -8.16 4.05 0.68
CA PRO A 102 -9.23 3.16 1.13
C PRO A 102 -10.35 3.95 1.81
N ALA A 103 -11.58 3.45 1.71
CA ALA A 103 -12.72 3.98 2.45
C ALA A 103 -13.05 3.05 3.62
N VAL A 104 -13.10 3.59 4.84
CA VAL A 104 -13.59 2.89 6.03
C VAL A 104 -14.96 3.44 6.39
N TYR A 105 -15.95 2.58 6.56
CA TYR A 105 -17.33 2.99 6.81
C TYR A 105 -18.11 1.94 7.60
N SER A 106 -19.24 2.35 8.17
CA SER A 106 -20.19 1.44 8.79
C SER A 106 -21.49 1.37 8.00
N TYR A 107 -22.09 0.18 7.95
CA TYR A 107 -23.39 -0.03 7.34
C TYR A 107 -24.15 -1.11 8.12
N LYS A 108 -25.37 -0.79 8.57
CA LYS A 108 -26.23 -1.68 9.36
C LYS A 108 -25.50 -2.35 10.54
N GLY A 109 -24.74 -1.53 11.29
CA GLY A 109 -24.03 -1.98 12.50
C GLY A 109 -22.78 -2.84 12.25
N ARG A 110 -22.29 -2.93 11.01
CA ARG A 110 -21.04 -3.61 10.67
C ARG A 110 -20.06 -2.63 10.03
N GLU A 111 -18.78 -2.75 10.38
CA GLU A 111 -17.70 -1.96 9.81
C GLU A 111 -17.12 -2.65 8.57
N TYR A 112 -16.72 -1.84 7.59
CA TYR A 112 -16.21 -2.26 6.31
C TYR A 112 -15.01 -1.41 5.89
N VAL A 113 -14.11 -2.02 5.13
CA VAL A 113 -13.07 -1.31 4.38
C VAL A 113 -13.22 -1.65 2.90
N ALA A 114 -13.17 -0.63 2.04
CA ALA A 114 -13.27 -0.76 0.60
C ALA A 114 -12.04 -0.21 -0.12
N PHE A 115 -11.63 -0.90 -1.17
CA PHE A 115 -10.52 -0.52 -2.03
C PHE A 115 -10.93 -0.60 -3.50
N VAL A 116 -10.51 0.39 -4.30
CA VAL A 116 -10.75 0.43 -5.74
C VAL A 116 -9.43 0.11 -6.47
N ALA A 117 -9.38 -1.06 -7.09
CA ALA A 117 -8.23 -1.54 -7.85
C ALA A 117 -8.36 -1.18 -9.33
N GLY A 118 -8.17 0.10 -9.64
CA GLY A 118 -8.16 0.63 -11.00
C GLY A 118 -6.83 0.44 -11.75
N GLY A 119 -5.74 0.25 -11.01
CA GLY A 119 -4.38 0.28 -11.56
C GLY A 119 -3.83 1.68 -11.77
N ASN A 120 -2.53 1.77 -12.06
CA ASN A 120 -1.85 3.03 -12.35
C ASN A 120 -0.56 2.80 -13.15
N SER A 121 -0.54 3.28 -14.39
CA SER A 121 0.57 3.10 -15.33
C SER A 121 1.89 3.75 -14.90
N ILE A 122 1.90 4.60 -13.87
CA ILE A 122 3.13 5.16 -13.31
C ILE A 122 3.90 4.07 -12.57
N ILE A 123 3.22 3.27 -11.74
CA ILE A 123 3.87 2.23 -10.90
C ILE A 123 3.84 0.85 -11.55
N LYS A 124 2.81 0.50 -12.31
CA LYS A 124 2.74 -0.78 -13.03
C LYS A 124 1.76 -0.67 -14.20
N GLU A 125 2.15 -1.21 -15.35
CA GLU A 125 1.29 -1.30 -16.54
C GLU A 125 0.26 -2.43 -16.39
N GLN A 126 -0.60 -2.30 -15.38
CA GLN A 126 -1.70 -3.20 -15.07
C GLN A 126 -2.91 -2.34 -14.72
N VAL A 127 -4.01 -2.56 -15.43
CA VAL A 127 -5.31 -1.93 -15.18
C VAL A 127 -6.26 -2.95 -14.58
N GLY A 128 -7.22 -2.47 -13.81
CA GLY A 128 -8.28 -3.29 -13.23
C GLY A 128 -9.58 -2.50 -13.15
N ASP A 129 -10.68 -3.20 -12.90
CA ASP A 129 -11.98 -2.61 -12.61
C ASP A 129 -12.63 -3.42 -11.49
N GLN A 130 -12.00 -3.38 -10.32
CA GLN A 130 -12.40 -4.19 -9.17
C GLN A 130 -12.60 -3.31 -7.94
N LEU A 131 -13.78 -3.42 -7.34
CA LEU A 131 -14.06 -2.97 -5.99
C LEU A 131 -13.98 -4.19 -5.06
N VAL A 132 -13.04 -4.17 -4.12
CA VAL A 132 -12.95 -5.18 -3.06
C VAL A 132 -13.37 -4.58 -1.74
N VAL A 133 -14.23 -5.29 -0.99
CA VAL A 133 -14.79 -4.84 0.28
C VAL A 133 -14.63 -5.94 1.32
N TYR A 134 -14.03 -5.60 2.45
CA TYR A 134 -13.75 -6.53 3.54
C TYR A 134 -14.48 -6.12 4.80
N ALA A 135 -14.85 -7.13 5.59
CA ALA A 135 -15.36 -7.00 6.95
C ALA A 135 -15.11 -8.30 7.69
N LEU A 136 -14.94 -8.23 9.00
CA LEU A 136 -14.81 -9.43 9.84
C LEU A 136 -16.06 -10.34 9.71
N PRO A 137 -15.92 -11.67 9.79
CA PRO A 137 -17.05 -12.59 9.78
C PRO A 137 -18.10 -12.22 10.83
N ARG A 138 -19.37 -12.53 10.56
CA ARG A 138 -20.39 -12.52 11.60
C ARG A 138 -20.30 -13.83 12.37
N GLU A 139 -20.33 -13.73 13.69
CA GLU A 139 -20.65 -14.87 14.56
C GLU A 139 -22.09 -15.34 14.32
#